data_AF-A0A537LUV1-F1
#
_entry.id   AF-A0A537LUV1-F1
#
_cell.length_a   1.000
_cell.length_b   1.000
_cell.length_c   1.000
_cell.angle_alpha   90.00
_cell.angle_beta   90.00
_cell.angle_gamma   90.00
#
_symmetry.space_group_name_H-M   'P 1'
#
loop_
_entity.id
_entity.type
_entity.pdbx_description
1 polymer ?
#
loop_
_entity_poly.entity_id
_entity_poly.type
_entity_poly.pdbx_seq_one_letter_code
_entity_poly.pdbx_strand_id
1 'polypeptide(L)'
;MSAPARKMVNVDLGPLAEKAEARVRAGDYPSVDEVVREGLRALEREEAMLDSMMPPIPEGDPEWDAYVRRKVQESLDDPRPSIPAAEVRRHLRELHEARVRRDG
;
A
#
# COMPACT_ATOMS: atom_id res chain seq x y z
N MET A 1 -19.71 -4.89 -29.25
CA MET A 1 -18.61 -4.08 -28.67
C MET A 1 -17.32 -4.67 -29.20
N SER A 2 -16.53 -3.89 -29.94
CA SER A 2 -15.27 -4.38 -30.53
C SER A 2 -14.21 -4.51 -29.41
N ALA A 3 -13.46 -5.62 -29.41
CA ALA A 3 -12.37 -5.82 -28.45
C ALA A 3 -11.30 -4.72 -28.63
N PRO A 4 -10.67 -4.24 -27.54
CA PRO A 4 -9.60 -3.24 -27.65
C PRO A 4 -8.46 -3.79 -28.53
N ALA A 5 -7.92 -2.93 -29.40
CA ALA A 5 -6.85 -3.32 -30.32
C ALA A 5 -5.58 -3.71 -29.55
N ARG A 6 -4.94 -4.83 -29.92
CA ARG A 6 -3.63 -5.21 -29.38
C ARG A 6 -2.58 -4.16 -29.75
N LYS A 7 -1.94 -3.57 -28.76
CA LYS A 7 -0.79 -2.69 -28.93
C LYS A 7 0.49 -3.50 -28.67
N MET A 8 1.36 -3.62 -29.67
CA MET A 8 2.69 -4.19 -29.49
C MET A 8 3.61 -3.14 -28.87
N VAL A 9 4.42 -3.57 -27.89
CA VAL A 9 5.40 -2.74 -27.18
C VAL A 9 6.73 -3.49 -27.20
N ASN A 10 7.80 -2.83 -27.65
CA ASN A 10 9.16 -3.33 -27.48
C ASN A 10 9.68 -2.88 -26.12
N VAL A 11 10.17 -3.82 -25.32
CA VAL A 11 10.66 -3.59 -23.97
C VAL A 11 12.02 -4.27 -23.84
N ASP A 12 12.99 -3.57 -23.27
CA ASP A 12 14.24 -4.18 -22.81
C ASP A 12 14.06 -4.66 -21.37
N LEU A 13 14.14 -5.98 -21.16
CA LEU A 13 14.00 -6.59 -19.83
C LEU A 13 15.32 -6.59 -19.05
N GLY A 14 16.46 -6.29 -19.69
CA GLY A 14 17.77 -6.36 -19.07
C GLY A 14 17.99 -7.70 -18.33
N PRO A 15 18.44 -7.69 -17.06
CA PRO A 15 18.65 -8.91 -16.28
C PRO A 15 17.41 -9.77 -16.04
N LEU A 16 16.19 -9.25 -16.25
CA LEU A 16 14.95 -10.00 -16.06
C LEU A 16 14.64 -10.93 -17.24
N ALA A 17 15.31 -10.77 -18.39
CA ALA A 17 15.12 -11.62 -19.56
C ALA A 17 15.34 -13.10 -19.23
N GLU A 18 16.47 -13.42 -18.57
CA GLU A 18 16.79 -14.81 -18.20
C GLU A 18 15.76 -15.40 -17.22
N LYS A 19 15.21 -14.59 -16.31
CA LYS A 19 14.15 -15.05 -15.41
C LYS A 19 12.86 -15.37 -16.17
N ALA A 20 12.49 -14.56 -17.14
CA ALA A 20 11.31 -14.81 -17.96
C ALA A 20 11.49 -16.03 -18.87
N GLU A 21 12.66 -16.17 -19.49
CA GLU A 21 13.00 -17.34 -20.31
C GLU A 21 13.05 -18.62 -19.49
N ALA A 22 13.60 -18.59 -18.27
CA ALA A 22 13.61 -19.75 -17.37
C ALA A 22 12.20 -20.26 -17.06
N ARG A 23 11.24 -19.35 -16.86
CA ARG A 23 9.83 -19.71 -16.63
C ARG A 23 9.19 -20.38 -17.84
N VAL A 24 9.52 -19.90 -19.04
CA VAL A 24 9.04 -20.51 -20.30
C VAL A 24 9.69 -21.88 -20.51
N ARG A 25 11.02 -22.00 -20.31
CA ARG A 25 11.73 -23.29 -20.41
C ARG A 25 11.23 -24.32 -19.40
N ALA A 26 10.82 -23.88 -18.21
CA ALA A 26 10.21 -24.74 -17.19
C ALA A 26 8.78 -25.20 -17.56
N GLY A 27 8.15 -24.56 -18.57
CA GLY A 27 6.77 -24.84 -18.95
C GLY A 27 5.73 -24.15 -18.09
N ASP A 28 6.12 -23.25 -17.18
CA ASP A 28 5.20 -22.47 -16.34
C ASP A 28 4.33 -21.54 -17.20
N TYR A 29 4.87 -21.06 -18.34
CA TYR A 29 4.21 -20.12 -19.24
C TYR A 29 4.48 -20.46 -20.71
N PRO A 30 3.51 -20.19 -21.61
CA PRO A 30 3.65 -20.48 -23.03
C PRO A 30 4.59 -19.52 -23.78
N SER A 31 4.89 -18.34 -23.23
CA SER A 31 5.77 -17.34 -23.83
C SER A 31 6.23 -16.29 -22.83
N VAL A 32 7.31 -15.57 -23.17
CA VAL A 32 7.81 -14.41 -22.39
C VAL A 32 6.75 -13.32 -22.28
N ASP A 33 5.98 -13.07 -23.35
CA ASP A 33 4.85 -12.15 -23.33
C ASP A 33 3.85 -12.46 -22.21
N GLU A 34 3.55 -13.75 -21.98
CA GLU A 34 2.60 -14.13 -20.94
C GLU A 34 3.21 -13.98 -19.54
N VAL A 35 4.51 -14.25 -19.38
CA VAL A 35 5.24 -13.96 -18.14
C VAL A 35 5.16 -12.46 -17.81
N VAL A 36 5.38 -11.59 -18.80
CA VAL A 36 5.33 -10.13 -18.61
C VAL A 36 3.92 -9.66 -18.27
N ARG A 37 2.88 -10.18 -18.94
CA ARG A 37 1.48 -9.84 -18.63
C ARG A 37 1.09 -10.25 -17.22
N GLU A 38 1.45 -11.46 -16.80
CA GLU A 38 1.19 -11.91 -15.42
C GLU A 38 2.02 -11.13 -14.39
N GLY A 39 3.23 -10.73 -14.73
CA GLY A 39 4.03 -9.81 -13.92
C GLY A 39 3.33 -8.47 -13.69
N LEU A 40 2.75 -7.87 -14.73
CA LEU A 40 1.99 -6.62 -14.62
C LEU A 40 0.71 -6.80 -13.80
N ARG A 41 -0.04 -7.88 -14.02
CA ARG A 41 -1.23 -8.20 -13.20
C ARG A 41 -0.87 -8.42 -11.73
N ALA A 42 0.31 -8.98 -11.45
CA ALA A 42 0.81 -9.15 -10.10
C ALA A 42 1.18 -7.81 -9.46
N LEU A 43 1.85 -6.93 -10.21
CA LEU A 43 2.18 -5.57 -9.78
C LEU A 43 0.92 -4.78 -9.42
N GLU A 44 -0.11 -4.81 -10.28
CA GLU A 44 -1.39 -4.13 -10.03
C GLU A 44 -2.06 -4.62 -8.72
N ARG A 45 -1.98 -5.91 -8.40
CA ARG A 45 -2.50 -6.45 -7.13
C ARG A 45 -1.72 -5.95 -5.93
N GLU A 46 -0.40 -5.86 -6.05
CA GLU A 46 0.47 -5.36 -4.99
C GLU A 46 0.24 -3.86 -4.75
N GLU A 47 0.16 -3.07 -5.83
CA GLU A 47 -0.17 -1.64 -5.76
C GLU A 47 -1.55 -1.42 -5.13
N ALA A 48 -2.58 -2.17 -5.54
CA ALA A 48 -3.92 -2.06 -4.94
C ALA A 48 -3.93 -2.45 -3.45
N MET A 49 -3.12 -3.43 -3.05
CA MET A 49 -2.95 -3.79 -1.65
C MET A 49 -2.27 -2.66 -0.86
N LEU A 50 -1.22 -2.06 -1.41
CA LEU A 50 -0.52 -0.93 -0.80
C LEU A 50 -1.43 0.29 -0.65
N ASP A 51 -2.17 0.65 -1.69
CA ASP A 51 -3.15 1.74 -1.66
C ASP A 51 -4.25 1.49 -0.61
N SER A 52 -4.65 0.23 -0.41
CA SER A 52 -5.64 -0.11 0.61
C SER A 52 -5.08 -0.03 2.04
N MET A 53 -3.81 -0.40 2.24
CA MET A 53 -3.15 -0.37 3.54
C MET A 53 -2.71 1.03 3.96
N MET A 54 -2.30 1.82 2.98
CA MET A 54 -1.80 3.18 3.15
C MET A 54 -2.46 4.05 2.07
N PRO A 55 -3.75 4.40 2.25
CA PRO A 55 -4.40 5.31 1.34
C PRO A 55 -3.56 6.59 1.24
N PRO A 56 -3.36 7.13 0.03
CA PRO A 56 -2.54 8.31 -0.14
C PRO A 56 -3.06 9.42 0.77
N ILE A 57 -2.15 10.06 1.50
CA ILE A 57 -2.48 11.32 2.17
C ILE A 57 -2.86 12.28 1.05
N PRO A 58 -4.06 12.88 1.07
CA PRO A 58 -4.51 13.76 -0.01
C PRO A 58 -3.77 15.10 0.09
N GLU A 59 -2.47 15.08 -0.25
CA GLU A 59 -1.62 16.27 -0.27
C GLU A 59 -2.18 17.29 -1.25
N GLY A 60 -2.48 18.49 -0.76
CA GLY A 60 -3.09 19.56 -1.54
C GLY A 60 -4.62 19.53 -1.62
N ASP A 61 -5.30 18.61 -0.92
CA ASP A 61 -6.75 18.66 -0.74
C ASP A 61 -7.13 19.72 0.31
N PRO A 62 -7.92 20.76 -0.07
CA PRO A 62 -8.34 21.80 0.86
C PRO A 62 -9.14 21.29 2.07
N GLU A 63 -9.91 20.21 1.92
CA GLU A 63 -10.70 19.64 3.01
C GLU A 63 -9.81 18.94 4.04
N TRP A 64 -8.76 18.25 3.57
CA TRP A 64 -7.75 17.64 4.43
C TRP A 64 -6.96 18.69 5.21
N ASP A 65 -6.51 19.75 4.54
CA ASP A 65 -5.82 20.86 5.20
C ASP A 65 -6.69 21.52 6.28
N ALA A 66 -7.97 21.75 5.98
CA ALA A 66 -8.93 22.29 6.94
C ALA A 66 -9.12 21.34 8.13
N TYR A 67 -9.22 20.03 7.87
CA TYR A 67 -9.32 18.99 8.90
C TYR A 67 -8.10 19.00 9.83
N VAL A 68 -6.88 18.98 9.28
CA VAL A 68 -5.63 18.98 10.04
C VAL A 68 -5.50 20.26 10.87
N ARG A 69 -5.76 21.44 10.28
CA ARG A 69 -5.72 22.72 11.01
C ARG A 69 -6.67 22.74 12.19
N ARG A 70 -7.90 22.25 12.02
CA ARG A 70 -8.87 22.12 13.11
C ARG A 70 -8.36 21.20 14.22
N LYS A 71 -7.78 20.04 13.88
CA LYS A 71 -7.23 19.10 14.88
C LYS A 71 -6.03 19.66 15.63
N VAL A 72 -5.18 20.44 14.96
CA VAL A 72 -4.10 21.18 15.60
C VAL A 72 -4.68 22.20 16.57
N GLN A 73 -5.66 23.00 16.15
CA GLN A 73 -6.28 23.99 17.03
C GLN A 73 -6.97 23.35 18.25
N GLU A 74 -7.73 22.27 18.05
CA GLU A 74 -8.34 21.48 19.14
C GLU A 74 -7.29 21.00 20.15
N SER A 75 -6.08 20.64 19.68
CA SER A 75 -4.98 20.20 20.55
C SER A 75 -4.31 21.35 21.30
N LEU A 76 -4.23 22.54 20.67
CA LEU A 76 -3.70 23.76 21.31
C LEU A 76 -4.68 24.33 22.34
N ASP A 77 -5.99 24.19 22.11
CA ASP A 77 -7.05 24.65 23.01
C ASP A 77 -7.30 23.69 24.18
N ASP A 78 -6.77 22.46 24.13
CA ASP A 78 -6.91 21.47 25.19
C ASP A 78 -6.12 21.89 26.44
N PRO A 79 -6.78 22.16 27.59
CA PRO A 79 -6.09 22.61 28.80
C PRO A 79 -5.34 21.49 29.51
N ARG A 80 -5.50 20.23 29.09
CA ARG A 80 -4.82 19.09 29.72
C ARG A 80 -3.31 19.18 29.45
N PRO A 81 -2.47 18.87 30.47
CA PRO A 81 -1.03 18.89 30.28
C PRO A 81 -0.58 17.80 29.32
N SER A 82 0.50 18.07 28.60
CA SER A 82 1.19 17.05 27.80
C SER A 82 1.62 15.88 28.69
N ILE A 83 1.35 14.67 28.21
CA ILE A 83 1.75 13.44 28.90
C ILE A 83 3.10 12.94 28.38
N PRO A 84 3.99 12.41 29.24
CA PRO A 84 5.25 11.84 28.80
C PRO A 84 5.05 10.65 27.86
N ALA A 85 5.88 10.55 26.82
CA ALA A 85 5.78 9.46 25.84
C ALA A 85 5.90 8.05 26.47
N ALA A 86 6.64 7.92 27.59
CA ALA A 86 6.73 6.66 28.33
C ALA A 86 5.37 6.22 28.93
N GLU A 87 4.58 7.19 29.41
CA GLU A 87 3.25 6.96 29.95
C GLU A 87 2.26 6.58 28.84
N VAL A 88 2.29 7.28 27.69
CA VAL A 88 1.51 6.91 26.49
C VAL A 88 1.77 5.45 26.11
N ARG A 89 3.05 5.08 25.98
CA ARG A 89 3.43 3.71 25.59
C ARG A 89 2.98 2.66 26.60
N ARG A 90 3.06 2.97 27.91
CA ARG A 90 2.56 2.09 28.96
C ARG A 90 1.06 1.86 28.80
N HIS A 91 0.28 2.94 28.69
CA HIS A 91 -1.16 2.87 28.61
C HIS A 91 -1.64 2.13 27.35
N LEU A 92 -1.01 2.37 26.20
CA LEU A 92 -1.33 1.66 24.96
C LEU A 92 -1.10 0.13 25.06
N ARG A 93 -0.05 -0.30 25.76
CA ARG A 93 0.20 -1.73 26.01
C ARG A 93 -0.88 -2.34 26.90
N GLU A 94 -1.23 -1.67 27.98
CA GLU A 94 -2.29 -2.13 28.90
C GLU A 94 -3.64 -2.32 28.17
N LEU A 95 -4.01 -1.37 27.32
CA LEU A 95 -5.22 -1.45 26.49
C LEU A 95 -5.14 -2.61 25.48
N HIS A 96 -4.00 -2.79 24.83
CA HIS A 96 -3.79 -3.89 23.89
C HIS A 96 -3.90 -5.25 24.57
N GLU A 97 -3.23 -5.44 25.70
CA GLU A 97 -3.30 -6.67 26.48
C GLU A 97 -4.72 -6.96 26.98
N ALA A 98 -5.44 -5.94 27.43
CA ALA A 98 -6.84 -6.08 27.84
C ALA A 98 -7.74 -6.53 26.68
N ARG A 99 -7.53 -5.97 25.48
CA ARG A 99 -8.24 -6.39 24.27
C ARG A 99 -7.92 -7.84 23.90
N VAL A 100 -6.63 -8.22 23.88
CA VAL A 100 -6.21 -9.59 23.57
C VAL A 100 -6.82 -10.60 24.55
N ARG A 101 -6.86 -10.29 25.86
CA ARG A 101 -7.51 -11.16 26.87
C ARG A 101 -9.02 -11.29 26.70
N ARG A 102 -9.68 -10.32 26.07
CA ARG A 102 -11.13 -10.33 25.85
C ARG A 102 -11.50 -11.11 24.58
N ASP A 103 -10.64 -11.03 23.57
CA ASP A 103 -10.90 -11.59 22.24
C ASP A 103 -10.32 -13.02 22.05
N GLY A 104 -9.66 -13.58 23.08
CA GLY A 104 -9.12 -14.95 23.12
C GLY A 104 -9.75 -15.79 24.22
#